data_AF-S6SHU0-F1
#
_entry.id   AF-S6SHU0-F1
#
_cell.length_a   1.000
_cell.length_b   1.000
_cell.length_c   1.000
_cell.angle_alpha   90.00
_cell.angle_beta   90.00
_cell.angle_gamma   90.00
#
_symmetry.space_group_name_H-M   'P 1'
#
loop_
_entity.id
_entity.type
_entity.pdbx_description
1 polymer ?
#
loop_
_entity_poly.entity_id
_entity_poly.type
_entity_poly.pdbx_seq_one_letter_code
_entity_poly.pdbx_strand_id
1 'polypeptide(L)' 'MPVIQGKIAPAFGELGGGTQILPDLSERFNVDRLVKEGYLRRTN' A
#
# COMPACT_ATOMS: atom_id res chain seq x y z
N MET A 1 -1.35 11.55 3.50
CA MET A 1 -0.63 10.62 4.40
C MET A 1 0.72 10.30 3.78
N PRO A 2 1.83 10.28 4.53
CA PRO A 2 3.13 9.87 4.00
C PRO A 2 3.10 8.39 3.57
N VAL A 3 3.89 8.06 2.54
CA VAL A 3 3.96 6.71 1.97
C VAL A 3 5.39 6.35 1.58
N ILE A 4 5.73 5.08 1.73
CA ILE A 4 6.92 4.47 1.14
C ILE A 4 6.51 3.89 -0.21
N GLN A 5 7.19 4.30 -1.28
CA GLN A 5 6.97 3.79 -2.62
C GLN A 5 8.17 2.94 -3.05
N GLY A 6 7.90 1.77 -3.64
CA GLY A 6 8.93 0.85 -4.12
C GLY A 6 8.50 0.10 -5.37
N LYS A 7 9.47 -0.51 -6.05
CA LYS A 7 9.20 -1.41 -7.18
C LYS A 7 9.02 -2.83 -6.66
N ILE A 8 7.94 -3.49 -7.08
CA ILE A 8 7.67 -4.90 -6.76
C ILE A 8 8.73 -5.77 -7.44
N ALA A 9 9.40 -6.61 -6.65
CA ALA A 9 10.38 -7.57 -7.17
C ALA A 9 9.69 -8.74 -7.90
N PRO A 10 10.37 -9.41 -8.85
CA PRO A 10 9.88 -10.67 -9.42
C PRO A 10 9.70 -11.74 -8.34
N ALA A 11 8.58 -12.46 -8.37
CA ALA A 11 8.24 -13.50 -7.40
C ALA A 11 7.14 -14.42 -7.95
N PHE A 12 7.02 -15.64 -7.40
CA PHE A 12 5.95 -16.59 -7.74
C PHE A 12 5.82 -16.93 -9.25
N GLY A 13 6.93 -16.89 -10.00
CA GLY A 13 6.93 -17.10 -11.46
C GLY A 13 6.52 -15.87 -12.28
N GLU A 14 6.17 -14.78 -11.61
CA GLU A 14 5.76 -13.52 -12.23
C GLU A 14 6.88 -12.48 -12.25
N LEU A 15 6.86 -11.61 -13.26
CA LEU A 15 7.91 -10.60 -13.48
C LEU A 15 7.89 -9.45 -12.46
N GLY A 16 6.77 -9.25 -11.76
CA GLY A 16 6.59 -8.12 -10.86
C GLY A 16 6.68 -6.78 -11.60
N GLY A 17 7.43 -5.83 -11.04
CA GLY A 17 7.76 -4.56 -11.70
C GLY A 17 6.75 -3.42 -11.52
N GLY A 18 5.58 -3.72 -10.95
CA GLY A 18 4.60 -2.70 -10.53
C GLY A 18 5.10 -1.84 -9.37
N THR A 19 4.40 -0.75 -9.10
CA THR A 19 4.67 0.12 -7.96
C THR A 19 3.91 -0.37 -6.73
N GLN A 20 4.61 -0.61 -5.64
CA GLN A 20 4.03 -0.86 -4.32
C GLN A 20 4.01 0.43 -3.50
N ILE A 21 2.93 0.62 -2.74
CA ILE A 21 2.76 1.73 -1.81
C ILE A 21 2.50 1.14 -0.42
N LEU A 22 3.27 1.57 0.57
CA LEU A 22 3.07 1.24 1.97
C LEU A 22 2.82 2.53 2.77
N PRO A 23 1.85 2.56 3.70
CA PRO A 23 1.70 3.68 4.62
C PRO A 23 2.97 3.85 5.46
N ASP A 24 3.50 5.07 5.51
CA ASP A 24 4.65 5.41 6.36
C ASP A 24 4.17 6.01 7.68
N LEU A 25 3.50 5.18 8.47
CA LEU A 25 2.96 5.56 9.78
C LEU A 25 3.75 4.85 10.88
N SER A 26 3.73 5.44 12.08
CA SER A 26 4.42 4.90 13.26
C SER A 26 3.96 3.49 13.67
N GLU A 27 2.74 3.12 13.28
CA GLU A 27 2.19 1.79 13.47
C GLU A 27 1.81 1.17 12.12
N ARG A 28 1.66 -0.17 12.11
CA ARG A 28 1.20 -0.87 10.93
C ARG A 28 -0.30 -0.65 10.70
N PHE A 29 -0.64 -0.16 9.52
CA PHE A 29 -2.02 0.03 9.09
C PHE A 29 -2.38 -0.95 7.97
N ASN A 30 -3.50 -1.66 8.15
CA ASN A 30 -4.13 -2.40 7.06
C ASN A 30 -5.12 -1.49 6.31
N VAL A 31 -5.64 -1.97 5.19
CA VAL A 31 -6.56 -1.22 4.33
C VAL A 31 -7.83 -0.81 5.09
N ASP A 32 -8.39 -1.70 5.91
CA ASP A 32 -9.61 -1.42 6.65
C ASP A 32 -9.45 -0.26 7.64
N ARG A 33 -8.32 -0.21 8.36
CA ARG A 33 -8.02 0.91 9.28
C ARG A 33 -7.85 2.21 8.52
N LEU A 34 -7.15 2.20 7.39
CA LEU A 34 -6.98 3.39 6.54
C LEU A 34 -8.32 3.96 6.05
N VAL A 35 -9.30 3.10 5.76
CA VAL A 35 -10.65 3.53 5.40
C VAL A 35 -11.39 4.09 6.61
N LYS A 36 -11.36 3.40 7.75
CA LYS A 36 -12.04 3.83 8.99
C LYS A 36 -11.54 5.18 9.49
N GLU A 37 -10.24 5.44 9.37
CA GLU A 37 -9.62 6.71 9.78
C GLU A 37 -9.68 7.79 8.69
N GLY A 38 -10.31 7.51 7.54
CA GLY A 38 -10.58 8.50 6.50
C GLY A 38 -9.39 8.83 5.59
N TYR A 39 -8.28 8.08 5.68
CA TYR A 39 -7.14 8.23 4.78
C TYR A 39 -7.44 7.71 3.36
N LEU A 40 -8.29 6.67 3.26
CA LEU A 40 -8.72 6.08 2.00
C LEU A 40 -10.24 6.10 1.89
N ARG A 41 -10.72 6.16 0.65
CA ARG A 41 -12.13 5.92 0.31
C ARG A 41 -12.21 4.89 -0.80
N ARG A 42 -13.26 4.08 -0.80
CA ARG A 42 -13.57 3.22 -1.94
C ARG A 42 -13.97 4.08 -3.13
N THR A 43 -13.53 3.68 -4.31
CA THR A 43 -13.93 4.27 -5.59
C THR A 43 -14.54 3.18 -6.46
N ASN A 44 -15.45 3.55 -7.36
CA ASN A 44 -16.10 2.64 -8.31
C ASN A 44 -15.21 2.41 -9.52
#